data_AF-A0A536D017-F1
#
_entry.id   AF-A0A536D017-F1
#
_cell.length_a   1.000
_cell.length_b   1.000
_cell.length_c   1.000
_cell.angle_alpha   90.00
_cell.angle_beta   90.00
_cell.angle_gamma   90.00
#
_symmetry.space_group_name_H-M   'P 1'
#
loop_
_entity.id
_entity.type
_entity.pdbx_description
1 polymer ?
#
loop_
_entity_poly.entity_id
_entity_poly.type
_entity_poly.pdbx_seq_one_letter_code
_entity_poly.pdbx_strand_id
1 'polypeptide(L)'
;MARVAPQILTLDSVLDIVRERTNDEARVEAARAIYDQIKIRHVEPGEGSTVDHEEYQKPGWTQMREGIVVEAMQVGTRNPLYKKWSTRTRRPLVNFDTCIKCTQCWLQCPDECFEVTPEGTYEVVYEACIGCSICEEVCPVPDCITMVNELAFDNNDNLYPMYASDPEGYRRFLQQHGIALHPELIDKAKKTPAVHQQPDYPSKKQKQPVVTGGEE
;
A
#
# COMPACT_ATOMS: atom_id res chain seq x y z
N MET A 1 -22.20 -1.79 17.98
CA MET A 1 -22.66 -0.89 19.06
C MET A 1 -23.62 -1.55 20.01
N ALA A 2 -24.79 -2.05 19.59
CA ALA A 2 -25.80 -2.57 20.54
C ALA A 2 -25.32 -3.70 21.47
N ARG A 3 -24.37 -4.54 21.02
CA ARG A 3 -23.74 -5.57 21.86
C ARG A 3 -22.67 -5.02 22.80
N VAL A 4 -21.92 -4.02 22.33
CA VAL A 4 -20.73 -3.46 23.00
C VAL A 4 -21.12 -2.41 24.04
N ALA A 5 -22.12 -1.59 23.73
CA ALA A 5 -22.61 -0.50 24.57
C ALA A 5 -24.15 -0.45 24.50
N PRO A 6 -24.86 -1.43 25.09
CA PRO A 6 -26.32 -1.49 25.08
C PRO A 6 -26.98 -0.26 25.73
N GLN A 7 -26.28 0.43 26.62
CA GLN A 7 -26.72 1.68 27.26
C GLN A 7 -26.82 2.87 26.29
N ILE A 8 -26.16 2.82 25.12
CA ILE A 8 -26.23 3.86 24.10
C ILE A 8 -27.29 3.52 23.06
N LEU A 9 -27.37 2.25 22.66
CA LEU A 9 -28.24 1.79 21.58
C LEU A 9 -28.69 0.36 21.85
N THR A 10 -29.99 0.12 21.93
CA THR A 10 -30.54 -1.22 22.16
C THR A 10 -30.62 -2.02 20.85
N LEU A 11 -30.64 -3.35 20.94
CA LEU A 11 -30.81 -4.22 19.77
C LEU A 11 -32.17 -3.98 19.09
N ASP A 12 -33.24 -3.89 19.87
CA ASP A 12 -34.59 -3.73 19.34
C ASP A 12 -34.72 -2.45 18.50
N SER A 13 -34.17 -1.33 19.00
CA SER A 13 -34.14 -0.07 18.24
C SER A 13 -33.37 -0.21 16.92
N VAL A 14 -32.29 -0.99 16.87
CA VAL A 14 -31.55 -1.24 15.62
C VAL A 14 -32.39 -2.05 14.65
N LEU A 15 -33.04 -3.12 15.12
CA LEU A 15 -33.85 -4.00 14.28
C LEU A 15 -35.06 -3.26 13.70
N ASP A 16 -35.70 -2.40 14.50
CA ASP A 16 -36.82 -1.59 14.03
C ASP A 16 -36.39 -0.60 12.95
N ILE A 17 -35.25 0.08 13.11
CA ILE A 17 -34.69 0.98 12.09
C ILE A 17 -34.34 0.21 10.80
N VAL A 18 -33.73 -0.97 10.91
CA VAL A 18 -33.39 -1.80 9.75
C VAL A 18 -34.66 -2.23 9.03
N ARG A 19 -35.68 -2.67 9.76
CA ARG A 19 -36.98 -3.06 9.21
C ARG A 19 -37.66 -1.89 8.50
N GLU A 20 -37.72 -0.72 9.14
CA GLU A 20 -38.33 0.48 8.56
C GLU A 20 -37.62 0.95 7.28
N ARG A 21 -36.28 0.97 7.27
CA ARG A 21 -35.51 1.48 6.12
C ARG A 21 -35.41 0.53 4.95
N THR A 22 -35.42 -0.77 5.21
CA THR A 22 -35.13 -1.78 4.18
C THR A 22 -36.35 -2.60 3.79
N ASN A 23 -37.37 -2.68 4.66
CA ASN A 23 -38.57 -3.51 4.50
C ASN A 23 -38.25 -4.97 4.11
N ASP A 24 -37.11 -5.49 4.59
CA ASP A 24 -36.56 -6.81 4.28
C ASP A 24 -36.19 -7.54 5.57
N GLU A 25 -36.97 -8.58 5.92
CA GLU A 25 -36.75 -9.38 7.12
C GLU A 25 -35.44 -10.18 7.08
N ALA A 26 -34.88 -10.48 5.90
CA ALA A 26 -33.59 -11.16 5.81
C ALA A 26 -32.45 -10.26 6.35
N ARG A 27 -32.57 -8.93 6.18
CA ARG A 27 -31.60 -7.97 6.73
C ARG A 27 -31.74 -7.81 8.24
N VAL A 28 -32.97 -7.92 8.75
CA VAL A 28 -33.24 -7.93 10.19
C VAL A 28 -32.60 -9.17 10.84
N GLU A 29 -32.78 -10.33 10.22
CA GLU A 29 -32.17 -11.58 10.70
C GLU A 29 -30.64 -11.53 10.59
N ALA A 30 -30.08 -10.99 9.51
CA ALA A 30 -28.64 -10.78 9.38
C ALA A 30 -28.09 -9.86 10.48
N ALA A 31 -28.79 -8.78 10.82
CA ALA A 31 -28.40 -7.89 11.91
C ALA A 31 -28.40 -8.59 13.27
N ARG A 32 -29.38 -9.46 13.52
CA ARG A 32 -29.45 -10.31 14.73
C ARG A 32 -28.32 -11.34 14.76
N ALA A 33 -28.07 -12.03 13.65
CA ALA A 33 -26.99 -13.01 13.54
C ALA A 33 -25.62 -12.36 13.79
N ILE A 34 -25.38 -11.15 13.26
CA ILE A 34 -24.15 -10.40 13.53
C ILE A 34 -24.06 -10.03 15.02
N TYR A 35 -25.16 -9.59 15.64
CA TYR A 35 -25.18 -9.26 17.07
C TYR A 35 -24.70 -10.42 17.95
N ASP A 36 -25.12 -11.64 17.63
CA ASP A 36 -24.76 -12.86 18.36
C ASP A 36 -23.32 -13.31 18.11
N GLN A 37 -22.76 -12.99 16.93
CA GLN A 37 -21.38 -13.33 16.56
C GLN A 37 -20.31 -12.38 17.14
N ILE A 38 -20.71 -11.21 17.65
CA ILE A 38 -19.76 -10.24 18.21
C ILE A 38 -19.08 -10.81 19.46
N LYS A 39 -17.75 -10.97 19.36
CA LYS A 39 -16.88 -11.35 20.47
C LYS A 39 -16.30 -10.08 21.09
N ILE A 40 -16.49 -9.92 22.39
CA ILE A 40 -15.88 -8.85 23.16
C ILE A 40 -14.73 -9.45 23.94
N ARG A 41 -13.57 -8.80 23.87
CA ARG A 41 -12.38 -9.16 24.63
C ARG A 41 -11.97 -7.95 25.47
N HIS A 42 -11.53 -8.21 26.70
CA HIS A 42 -10.89 -7.21 27.54
C HIS A 42 -9.45 -6.97 27.02
N VAL A 43 -9.07 -5.70 26.93
CA VAL A 43 -7.73 -5.27 26.50
C VAL A 43 -6.96 -4.88 27.75
N GLU A 44 -5.82 -5.54 28.00
CA GLU A 44 -5.01 -5.28 29.19
C GLU A 44 -4.17 -4.00 29.03
N PRO A 45 -3.81 -3.32 30.14
CA PRO A 45 -2.86 -2.21 30.09
C PRO A 45 -1.55 -2.64 29.41
N GLY A 46 -1.16 -1.95 28.33
CA GLY A 46 0.03 -2.27 27.54
C GLY A 46 -0.21 -3.04 26.24
N GLU A 47 -1.44 -3.50 25.96
CA GLU A 47 -1.81 -4.12 24.67
C GLU A 47 -2.13 -3.11 23.56
N GLY A 48 -1.91 -1.81 23.82
CA GLY A 48 -2.07 -0.74 22.83
C GLY A 48 -0.88 -0.66 21.87
N SER A 49 -1.09 0.03 20.75
CA SER A 49 0.02 0.42 19.88
C SER A 49 1.02 1.29 20.64
N THR A 50 2.32 1.00 20.53
CA THR A 50 3.40 1.88 21.02
C THR A 50 3.69 3.02 20.05
N VAL A 51 3.05 3.03 18.88
CA VAL A 51 3.18 4.11 17.89
C VAL A 51 2.47 5.33 18.44
N ASP A 52 3.23 6.33 18.81
CA ASP A 52 2.67 7.63 19.15
C ASP A 52 2.07 8.24 17.88
N HIS A 53 0.85 8.76 18.00
CA HIS A 53 0.19 9.40 16.87
C HIS A 53 0.85 10.76 16.70
N GLU A 54 1.58 10.97 15.61
CA GLU A 54 2.11 12.29 15.32
C GLU A 54 0.94 13.27 15.16
N GLU A 55 0.74 14.13 16.16
CA GLU A 55 -0.31 15.12 16.13
C GLU A 55 0.05 16.18 15.07
N TYR A 56 -0.76 16.25 14.01
CA TYR A 56 -0.55 17.23 12.94
C TYR A 56 -0.65 18.65 13.50
N GLN A 57 0.49 19.32 13.63
CA GLN A 57 0.55 20.71 14.08
C GLN A 57 0.07 21.62 12.95
N LYS A 58 -1.16 22.12 13.09
CA LYS A 58 -1.69 23.10 12.15
C LYS A 58 -0.82 24.36 12.21
N PRO A 59 -0.37 24.90 11.07
CA PRO A 59 0.39 26.14 11.08
C PRO A 59 -0.46 27.25 11.69
N GLY A 60 0.15 28.07 12.54
CA GLY A 60 -0.48 29.28 13.05
C GLY A 60 -0.75 30.28 11.92
N TRP A 61 -1.63 31.25 12.17
CA TRP A 61 -1.98 32.27 11.17
C TRP A 61 -0.76 33.09 10.67
N THR A 62 0.29 33.21 11.47
CA THR A 62 1.57 33.86 11.11
C THR A 62 2.51 32.97 10.29
N GLN A 63 2.31 31.65 10.33
CA GLN A 63 3.11 30.66 9.60
C GLN A 63 2.47 30.31 8.25
N MET A 64 1.17 30.57 8.09
CA MET A 64 0.49 30.45 6.82
C MET A 64 1.02 31.50 5.84
N ARG A 65 1.30 31.06 4.61
CA ARG A 65 1.74 31.96 3.53
C ARG A 65 0.60 32.86 3.10
N GLU A 66 0.94 34.08 2.67
CA GLU A 66 -0.03 35.01 2.09
C GLU A 66 -0.76 34.36 0.90
N GLY A 67 -2.08 34.47 0.89
CA GLY A 67 -2.91 33.94 -0.19
C GLY A 67 -2.99 32.42 -0.31
N ILE A 68 -2.54 31.64 0.70
CA ILE A 68 -2.56 30.17 0.65
C ILE A 68 -1.77 29.64 -0.57
N VAL A 69 -0.67 30.31 -0.92
CA VAL A 69 0.18 29.88 -2.04
C VAL A 69 0.88 28.57 -1.68
N VAL A 70 0.62 27.53 -2.47
CA VAL A 70 1.32 26.24 -2.40
C VAL A 70 2.40 26.23 -3.47
N GLU A 71 3.66 26.10 -3.06
CA GLU A 71 4.78 25.99 -4.00
C GLU A 71 4.74 24.66 -4.75
N ALA A 72 5.07 24.71 -6.04
CA ALA A 72 5.28 23.51 -6.81
C ALA A 72 6.49 22.74 -6.28
N MET A 73 6.39 21.42 -6.26
CA MET A 73 7.51 20.52 -5.99
C MET A 73 8.58 20.66 -7.07
N GLN A 74 9.83 20.32 -6.72
CA GLN A 74 10.89 20.21 -7.71
C GLN A 74 10.56 19.09 -8.70
N VAL A 75 10.77 19.35 -9.99
CA VAL A 75 10.54 18.35 -11.05
C VAL A 75 11.40 17.12 -10.79
N GLY A 76 10.79 15.94 -10.90
CA GLY A 76 11.44 14.65 -10.63
C GLY A 76 11.56 14.29 -9.15
N THR A 77 10.96 15.07 -8.24
CA THR A 77 10.87 14.71 -6.82
C THR A 77 9.45 14.33 -6.43
N ARG A 78 9.34 13.33 -5.56
CA ARG A 78 8.05 12.92 -4.99
C ARG A 78 7.68 13.82 -3.81
N ASN A 79 6.40 14.10 -3.65
CA ASN A 79 5.90 14.88 -2.51
C ASN A 79 5.96 14.04 -1.22
N PRO A 80 6.82 14.38 -0.24
CA PRO A 80 6.96 13.60 1.00
C PRO A 80 5.72 13.69 1.90
N LEU A 81 4.91 14.74 1.74
CA LEU A 81 3.69 14.94 2.52
C LEU A 81 2.49 14.20 1.93
N TYR A 82 2.58 13.73 0.68
CA TYR A 82 1.47 13.11 -0.03
C TYR A 82 1.63 11.59 -0.10
N LYS A 83 1.64 10.96 1.08
CA LYS A 83 1.63 9.50 1.24
C LYS A 83 0.22 8.97 1.02
N LYS A 84 0.06 7.94 0.18
CA LYS A 84 -1.25 7.43 -0.23
C LYS A 84 -1.53 5.99 0.19
N TRP A 85 -0.59 5.36 0.87
CA TRP A 85 -0.60 3.92 1.15
C TRP A 85 -1.73 3.45 2.07
N SER A 86 -2.26 4.32 2.92
CA SER A 86 -3.27 3.98 3.93
C SER A 86 -4.63 3.57 3.35
N THR A 87 -4.88 3.80 2.07
CA THR A 87 -6.14 3.47 1.39
C THR A 87 -6.13 2.08 0.74
N ARG A 88 -5.01 1.36 0.77
CA ARG A 88 -4.88 0.06 0.13
C ARG A 88 -5.62 -1.05 0.85
N THR A 89 -6.34 -1.85 0.09
CA THR A 89 -6.80 -3.18 0.51
C THR A 89 -5.88 -4.30 0.00
N ARG A 90 -5.18 -4.03 -1.11
CA ARG A 90 -4.21 -4.92 -1.75
C ARG A 90 -3.03 -4.10 -2.27
N ARG A 91 -1.85 -4.72 -2.36
CA ARG A 91 -0.65 -4.13 -2.99
C ARG A 91 -0.10 -5.02 -4.11
N PRO A 92 0.54 -4.44 -5.14
CA PRO A 92 1.21 -5.22 -6.17
C PRO A 92 2.57 -5.75 -5.68
N LEU A 93 2.84 -7.04 -5.87
CA LEU A 93 4.19 -7.59 -5.82
C LEU A 93 4.71 -7.80 -7.24
N VAL A 94 5.97 -7.44 -7.47
CA VAL A 94 6.61 -7.56 -8.80
C VAL A 94 7.58 -8.73 -8.79
N ASN A 95 7.38 -9.69 -9.69
CA ASN A 95 8.35 -10.73 -9.98
C ASN A 95 9.41 -10.19 -10.96
N PHE A 96 10.55 -9.77 -10.41
CA PHE A 96 11.65 -9.18 -11.19
C PHE A 96 12.30 -10.18 -12.17
N ASP A 97 12.23 -11.49 -11.90
CA ASP A 97 12.80 -12.51 -12.78
C ASP A 97 12.01 -12.65 -14.10
N THR A 98 10.70 -12.42 -14.07
CA THR A 98 9.81 -12.56 -15.23
C THR A 98 9.55 -11.23 -15.95
N CYS A 99 10.03 -10.11 -15.40
CA CYS A 99 9.81 -8.78 -15.96
C CYS A 99 10.52 -8.62 -17.32
N ILE A 100 9.74 -8.39 -18.38
CA ILE A 100 10.26 -8.16 -19.74
C ILE A 100 10.58 -6.68 -20.02
N LYS A 101 10.56 -5.81 -19.01
CA LYS A 101 10.97 -4.40 -19.11
C LYS A 101 10.20 -3.59 -20.17
N CYS A 102 8.90 -3.85 -20.32
CA CYS A 102 8.04 -3.25 -21.35
C CYS A 102 7.42 -1.88 -21.00
N THR A 103 7.74 -1.32 -19.83
CA THR A 103 7.30 0.00 -19.34
C THR A 103 5.79 0.18 -19.10
N GLN A 104 4.94 -0.81 -19.41
CA GLN A 104 3.47 -0.63 -19.33
C GLN A 104 2.99 -0.29 -17.91
N CYS A 105 3.49 -1.00 -16.89
CA CYS A 105 3.14 -0.73 -15.50
C CYS A 105 3.54 0.68 -15.04
N TRP A 106 4.66 1.20 -15.53
CA TRP A 106 5.13 2.55 -15.23
C TRP A 106 4.28 3.62 -15.93
N LEU A 107 4.03 3.46 -17.23
CA LEU A 107 3.28 4.43 -18.03
C LEU A 107 1.80 4.53 -17.64
N GLN A 108 1.19 3.41 -17.24
CA GLN A 108 -0.23 3.34 -16.91
C GLN A 108 -0.52 3.58 -15.43
N CYS A 109 0.49 3.80 -14.60
CA CYS A 109 0.28 4.06 -13.18
C CYS A 109 -0.24 5.49 -12.97
N PRO A 110 -1.49 5.69 -12.51
CA PRO A 110 -2.06 7.03 -12.33
C PRO A 110 -1.38 7.83 -11.20
N ASP A 111 -0.69 7.14 -10.29
CA ASP A 111 0.02 7.73 -9.15
C ASP A 111 1.54 7.76 -9.32
N GLU A 112 2.04 7.33 -10.49
CA GLU A 112 3.48 7.30 -10.81
C GLU A 112 4.31 6.60 -9.70
N CYS A 113 3.78 5.51 -9.14
CA CYS A 113 4.39 4.87 -7.98
C CYS A 113 5.57 3.95 -8.32
N PHE A 114 5.89 3.76 -9.60
CA PHE A 114 6.99 2.91 -10.05
C PHE A 114 8.28 3.69 -10.29
N GLU A 115 9.40 3.17 -9.79
CA GLU A 115 10.75 3.69 -10.07
C GLU A 115 11.54 2.67 -10.92
N VAL A 116 12.45 3.19 -11.75
CA VAL A 116 13.30 2.36 -12.61
C VAL A 116 14.52 1.90 -11.82
N THR A 117 14.62 0.59 -11.62
CA THR A 117 15.77 -0.08 -10.98
C THR A 117 17.03 -0.01 -11.87
N PRO A 118 18.24 -0.20 -11.32
CA PRO A 118 19.49 -0.22 -12.11
C PRO A 118 19.51 -1.23 -13.27
N GLU A 119 18.72 -2.29 -13.17
CA GLU A 119 18.61 -3.41 -14.10
C GLU A 119 17.55 -3.14 -15.17
N GLY A 120 16.87 -1.99 -15.11
CA GLY A 120 15.81 -1.57 -16.03
C GLY A 120 14.46 -2.26 -15.76
N THR A 121 14.30 -2.90 -14.60
CA THR A 121 12.99 -3.35 -14.09
C THR A 121 12.30 -2.23 -13.32
N TYR A 122 11.04 -2.43 -12.92
CA TYR A 122 10.21 -1.41 -12.27
C TYR A 122 9.87 -1.84 -10.85
N GLU A 123 10.38 -1.10 -9.86
CA GLU A 123 10.05 -1.32 -8.46
C GLU A 123 8.88 -0.44 -8.02
N VAL A 124 8.05 -0.95 -7.11
CA VAL A 124 6.94 -0.19 -6.55
C VAL A 124 7.44 0.55 -5.32
N VAL A 125 7.22 1.86 -5.28
CA VAL A 125 7.40 2.66 -4.06
C VAL A 125 6.08 2.67 -3.31
N TYR A 126 5.97 1.80 -2.31
CA TYR A 126 4.71 1.52 -1.63
C TYR A 126 4.16 2.73 -0.87
N GLU A 127 4.95 3.72 -0.47
CA GLU A 127 4.41 4.92 0.17
C GLU A 127 3.42 5.72 -0.70
N ALA A 128 3.52 5.63 -2.04
CA ALA A 128 2.60 6.32 -2.95
C ALA A 128 1.61 5.40 -3.67
N CYS A 129 1.79 4.08 -3.59
CA CYS A 129 0.88 3.15 -4.25
C CYS A 129 -0.51 3.17 -3.59
N ILE A 130 -1.57 3.34 -4.37
CA ILE A 130 -2.96 3.29 -3.89
C ILE A 130 -3.62 1.92 -4.03
N GLY A 131 -2.92 0.93 -4.61
CA GLY A 131 -3.47 -0.42 -4.77
C GLY A 131 -4.59 -0.54 -5.81
N CYS A 132 -4.59 0.28 -6.86
CA CYS A 132 -5.63 0.30 -7.90
C CYS A 132 -5.64 -0.90 -8.85
N SER A 133 -4.61 -1.76 -8.81
CA SER A 133 -4.47 -2.98 -9.65
C SER A 133 -4.27 -2.78 -11.16
N ILE A 134 -4.24 -1.54 -11.67
CA ILE A 134 -4.02 -1.27 -13.11
C ILE A 134 -2.72 -1.91 -13.62
N CYS A 135 -1.65 -1.86 -12.82
CA CYS A 135 -0.36 -2.45 -13.19
C CYS A 135 -0.37 -3.97 -13.38
N GLU A 136 -1.21 -4.70 -12.64
CA GLU A 136 -1.43 -6.14 -12.82
C GLU A 136 -2.19 -6.39 -14.14
N GLU A 137 -3.26 -5.62 -14.38
CA GLU A 137 -4.11 -5.77 -15.58
C GLU A 137 -3.38 -5.47 -16.90
N VAL A 138 -2.52 -4.46 -16.92
CA VAL A 138 -1.78 -4.06 -18.15
C VAL A 138 -0.52 -4.87 -18.38
N CYS A 139 -0.10 -5.72 -17.43
CA CYS A 139 1.14 -6.47 -17.56
C CYS A 139 0.97 -7.59 -18.60
N PRO A 140 1.78 -7.62 -19.68
CA PRO A 140 1.66 -8.64 -20.72
C PRO A 140 2.23 -10.00 -20.30
N VAL A 141 2.88 -10.08 -19.14
CA VAL A 141 3.48 -11.32 -18.60
C VAL A 141 2.60 -11.81 -17.47
N PRO A 142 2.08 -13.05 -17.55
CA PRO A 142 1.24 -13.60 -16.48
C PRO A 142 2.01 -13.68 -15.18
N ASP A 143 1.36 -13.34 -14.08
CA ASP A 143 1.90 -13.38 -12.71
C ASP A 143 3.21 -12.60 -12.49
N CYS A 144 3.57 -11.69 -13.41
CA CYS A 144 4.73 -10.83 -13.24
C CYS A 144 4.44 -9.71 -12.24
N ILE A 145 3.20 -9.22 -12.19
CA ILE A 145 2.71 -8.32 -11.16
C ILE A 145 1.45 -8.96 -10.62
N THR A 146 1.41 -9.21 -9.31
CA THR A 146 0.26 -9.85 -8.67
C THR A 146 -0.20 -9.05 -7.46
N MET A 147 -1.50 -8.80 -7.38
CA MET A 147 -2.10 -8.09 -6.25
C MET A 147 -2.28 -9.03 -5.05
N VAL A 148 -1.72 -8.67 -3.91
CA VAL A 148 -1.77 -9.44 -2.66
C VAL A 148 -2.41 -8.63 -1.54
N ASN A 149 -2.96 -9.29 -0.53
CA ASN A 149 -3.65 -8.63 0.58
C ASN A 149 -2.69 -7.73 1.37
N GLU A 150 -3.07 -6.46 1.59
CA GLU A 150 -2.26 -5.48 2.32
C GLU A 150 -1.96 -5.90 3.76
N LEU A 151 -2.88 -6.62 4.41
CA LEU A 151 -2.75 -7.06 5.80
C LEU A 151 -1.68 -8.14 6.02
N ALA A 152 -1.09 -8.68 4.94
CA ALA A 152 0.03 -9.62 5.04
C ALA A 152 1.39 -8.92 5.27
N PHE A 153 1.43 -7.59 5.34
CA PHE A 153 2.65 -6.81 5.40
C PHE A 153 2.65 -5.84 6.58
N ASP A 154 3.80 -5.71 7.24
CA ASP A 154 3.97 -4.80 8.38
C ASP A 154 4.45 -3.40 7.98
N ASN A 155 5.07 -3.25 6.80
CA ASN A 155 5.70 -2.00 6.38
C ASN A 155 5.52 -1.69 4.88
N ASN A 156 6.04 -0.53 4.46
CA ASN A 156 5.97 0.00 3.10
C ASN A 156 7.35 0.07 2.42
N ASP A 157 8.29 -0.77 2.85
CA ASP A 157 9.64 -0.76 2.31
C ASP A 157 9.64 -1.25 0.86
N ASN A 158 10.52 -0.66 0.05
CA ASN A 158 10.73 -1.12 -1.31
C ASN A 158 11.33 -2.54 -1.29
N LEU A 159 10.86 -3.40 -2.20
CA LEU A 159 11.25 -4.80 -2.24
C LEU A 159 12.42 -5.09 -3.19
N TYR A 160 12.78 -4.15 -4.06
CA TYR A 160 13.89 -4.34 -4.99
C TYR A 160 15.24 -4.62 -4.30
N PRO A 161 15.63 -3.94 -3.20
CA PRO A 161 16.86 -4.26 -2.48
C PRO A 161 16.93 -5.71 -1.96
N MET A 162 15.80 -6.30 -1.58
CA MET A 162 15.72 -7.71 -1.17
C MET A 162 16.05 -8.63 -2.35
N TYR A 163 15.46 -8.36 -3.52
CA TYR A 163 15.77 -9.12 -4.74
C TYR A 163 17.23 -8.95 -5.19
N ALA A 164 17.76 -7.73 -5.15
CA ALA A 164 19.13 -7.44 -5.58
C ALA A 164 20.19 -8.14 -4.70
N SER A 165 19.91 -8.31 -3.41
CA SER A 165 20.81 -8.97 -2.45
C SER A 165 20.67 -10.49 -2.43
N ASP A 166 19.43 -11.01 -2.47
CA ASP A 166 19.14 -12.45 -2.48
C ASP A 166 17.95 -12.77 -3.42
N PRO A 167 18.21 -13.02 -4.72
CA PRO A 167 17.18 -13.40 -5.67
C PRO A 167 16.44 -14.70 -5.30
N GLU A 168 17.12 -15.67 -4.69
CA GLU A 168 16.47 -16.91 -4.28
C GLU A 168 15.56 -16.72 -3.07
N GLY A 169 16.00 -15.93 -2.08
CA GLY A 169 15.18 -15.51 -0.96
C GLY A 169 13.93 -14.77 -1.42
N TYR A 170 14.07 -13.88 -2.40
CA TYR A 170 12.94 -13.16 -2.98
C TYR A 170 11.94 -14.10 -3.68
N ARG A 171 12.41 -15.09 -4.44
CA ARG A 171 11.54 -16.12 -5.05
C ARG A 171 10.74 -16.89 -4.01
N ARG A 172 11.37 -17.28 -2.89
CA ARG A 172 10.67 -17.96 -1.79
C ARG A 172 9.63 -17.04 -1.14
N PHE A 173 9.96 -15.76 -0.97
CA PHE A 173 9.04 -14.74 -0.47
C PHE A 173 7.81 -14.58 -1.38
N LEU A 174 7.99 -14.54 -2.70
CA LEU A 174 6.88 -14.49 -3.65
C LEU A 174 5.97 -15.73 -3.53
N GLN A 175 6.55 -16.92 -3.42
CA GLN A 175 5.80 -18.17 -3.25
C GLN A 175 5.01 -18.20 -1.92
N GLN A 176 5.58 -17.68 -0.84
CA GLN A 176 4.88 -17.55 0.46
C GLN A 176 3.63 -16.66 0.36
N HIS A 177 3.64 -15.68 -0.54
CA HIS A 177 2.51 -14.80 -0.83
C HIS A 177 1.60 -15.33 -1.95
N GLY A 178 1.78 -16.58 -2.37
CA GLY A 178 0.92 -17.26 -3.34
C GLY A 178 1.21 -16.96 -4.81
N ILE A 179 2.37 -16.38 -5.13
CA ILE A 179 2.75 -16.04 -6.50
C ILE A 179 3.49 -17.23 -7.13
N ALA A 180 2.98 -17.70 -8.27
CA ALA A 180 3.60 -18.79 -9.02
C ALA A 180 4.90 -18.32 -9.68
N LEU A 181 5.93 -19.17 -9.62
CA LEU A 181 7.15 -18.97 -10.40
C LEU A 181 7.00 -19.73 -11.71
N HIS A 182 7.24 -19.04 -12.82
CA HIS A 182 7.17 -19.59 -14.18
C HIS A 182 8.59 -19.61 -14.78
N PRO A 183 9.36 -20.71 -14.60
CA PRO A 183 10.76 -20.77 -15.05
C PRO A 183 10.94 -20.48 -16.55
N GLU A 184 9.98 -20.86 -17.37
CA GLU A 184 9.96 -20.64 -18.82
C GLU A 184 9.87 -19.15 -19.21
N LEU A 185 9.27 -18.32 -18.35
CA LEU A 185 9.16 -16.87 -18.58
C LEU A 185 10.44 -16.14 -18.21
N ILE A 186 11.25 -16.68 -17.29
CA ILE A 186 12.53 -16.11 -16.86
C ILE A 186 13.51 -16.05 -18.04
N ASP A 187 13.58 -17.09 -18.85
CA ASP A 187 14.45 -17.12 -20.02
C ASP A 187 14.05 -16.10 -21.09
N LYS A 188 12.74 -15.83 -21.22
CA LYS A 188 12.22 -14.79 -22.11
C LYS A 188 12.56 -13.38 -21.57
N ALA A 189 12.42 -13.17 -20.27
CA ALA A 189 12.76 -11.91 -19.62
C ALA A 189 14.25 -11.57 -19.78
N LYS A 190 15.15 -12.54 -19.56
CA LYS A 190 16.60 -12.36 -19.74
C LYS A 190 17.02 -11.93 -21.15
N LYS A 191 16.29 -12.37 -22.17
CA LYS A 191 16.56 -12.04 -23.58
C LYS A 191 16.00 -10.69 -24.01
N THR A 192 15.10 -10.11 -23.22
CA THR A 192 14.45 -8.84 -23.56
C THR A 192 15.32 -7.68 -23.09
N PRO A 193 15.82 -6.81 -24.00
CA PRO A 193 16.58 -5.64 -23.60
C PRO A 193 15.68 -4.62 -22.90
N ALA A 194 16.26 -3.82 -22.00
CA ALA A 194 15.54 -2.70 -21.41
C ALA A 194 15.19 -1.67 -22.49
N VAL A 195 13.92 -1.28 -22.56
CA VAL A 195 13.43 -0.28 -23.53
C VAL A 195 13.91 1.13 -23.18
N HIS A 196 14.11 1.40 -21.88
CA HIS A 196 14.68 2.65 -21.38
C HIS A 196 15.96 2.36 -20.61
N GLN A 197 17.07 2.95 -21.05
CA GLN A 197 18.18 3.23 -20.16
C GLN A 197 17.78 4.47 -19.35
N GLN A 198 18.03 4.49 -18.04
CA GLN A 198 17.80 5.70 -17.25
C GLN A 198 18.44 6.88 -17.99
N PRO A 199 17.73 8.00 -18.26
CA PRO A 199 18.43 9.24 -18.50
C PRO A 199 19.34 9.45 -17.29
N ASP A 200 20.59 9.85 -17.54
CA ASP A 200 21.65 10.07 -16.54
C ASP A 200 21.22 11.20 -15.59
N TYR A 201 20.23 10.92 -14.72
CA TYR A 201 19.79 11.80 -13.66
C TYR A 201 20.83 11.62 -12.57
N PRO A 202 21.52 12.70 -12.16
CA PRO A 202 22.53 12.59 -11.13
C PRO A 202 21.86 11.98 -9.91
N SER A 203 22.33 10.79 -9.54
CA SER A 203 21.91 10.05 -8.36
C SER A 203 22.26 10.87 -7.13
N LYS A 204 21.42 11.86 -6.82
CA LYS A 204 21.41 12.47 -5.51
C LYS A 204 20.93 11.37 -4.60
N LYS A 205 21.90 10.68 -3.99
CA LYS A 205 21.71 9.78 -2.84
C LYS A 205 20.57 10.37 -2.03
N GLN A 206 19.40 9.73 -2.07
CA GLN A 206 18.38 10.00 -1.08
C GLN A 206 19.02 9.58 0.23
N LYS A 207 19.65 10.54 0.90
CA LYS A 207 19.96 10.38 2.31
C LYS A 207 18.59 10.24 2.95
N GLN A 208 18.22 9.00 3.28
CA GLN A 208 17.26 8.78 4.35
C GLN A 208 17.70 9.71 5.49
N PRO A 209 16.82 10.57 6.04
CA PRO A 209 17.18 11.33 7.21
C PRO A 209 17.57 10.29 8.28
N VAL A 210 18.86 10.24 8.59
CA VAL A 210 19.36 9.53 9.75
C VAL A 210 18.69 10.21 10.92
N VAL A 211 17.75 9.53 11.54
CA VAL A 211 17.16 9.92 12.81
C VAL A 211 18.30 9.86 13.82
N THR A 212 19.04 10.95 13.93
CA THR A 212 20.03 11.13 14.98
C THR A 212 19.22 11.51 16.21
N GLY A 213 19.09 10.58 17.14
CA GLY A 213 18.71 10.90 18.51
C GLY A 213 19.71 11.91 19.03
N GLY A 214 19.23 13.12 19.27
CA GLY A 214 19.94 14.18 19.96
C GLY A 214 19.11 14.57 21.16
N GLU A 215 19.56 14.13 22.32
CA GLU A 215 19.24 14.73 23.61
C GLU A 215 19.67 16.20 23.58
N GLU A 216 18.76 17.11 23.93
CA GLU A 216 19.03 18.39 24.62
C GLU A 216 17.72 18.92 25.23
#